data_AF-R7CCU8-F1
#
_entry.id   AF-R7CCU8-F1
#
_cell.length_a   1.000
_cell.length_b   1.000
_cell.length_c   1.000
_cell.angle_alpha   90.00
_cell.angle_beta   90.00
_cell.angle_gamma   90.00
#
_symmetry.space_group_name_H-M   'P 1'
#
loop_
_entity.id
_entity.type
_entity.pdbx_description
1 polymer ?
#
loop_
_entity_poly.entity_id
_entity_poly.type
_entity_poly.pdbx_seq_one_letter_code
_entity_poly.pdbx_strand_id
1 'polypeptide(L)' 'MEFNNEVLAENIRSRLGVLKMSRRELAEKAGVSVSTVNLCANGEQIPGADKLFAMSEALQCTPNDLLGWQKSA' A
#
# COMPACT_ATOMS: atom_id res chain seq x y z
N MET A 1 18.58 -1.40 -5.22
CA MET A 1 17.20 -1.89 -5.03
C MET A 1 16.32 -0.91 -5.79
N GLU A 2 15.64 -1.36 -6.85
CA GLU A 2 14.87 -0.48 -7.73
C GLU A 2 13.40 -0.54 -7.34
N PHE A 3 12.80 0.61 -7.03
CA PHE A 3 11.37 0.70 -6.77
C PHE A 3 10.61 0.74 -8.09
N ASN A 4 9.50 0.02 -8.17
CA ASN A 4 8.52 0.16 -9.25
C ASN A 4 7.09 0.03 -8.70
N ASN A 5 6.11 0.46 -9.51
CA ASN A 5 4.70 0.45 -9.11
C ASN A 5 4.16 -0.95 -8.84
N GLU A 6 4.69 -1.97 -9.51
CA GLU A 6 4.23 -3.36 -9.36
C GLU A 6 4.60 -3.90 -7.98
N VAL A 7 5.79 -3.59 -7.48
CA VAL A 7 6.22 -3.96 -6.12
C VAL A 7 5.28 -3.36 -5.08
N LEU A 8 4.92 -2.08 -5.23
CA LEU A 8 3.93 -1.44 -4.36
C LEU A 8 2.58 -2.14 -4.41
N ALA A 9 2.10 -2.42 -5.62
CA ALA A 9 0.81 -3.06 -5.85
C ALA A 9 0.74 -4.46 -5.24
N GLU A 10 1.78 -5.26 -5.45
CA GLU A 10 1.92 -6.61 -4.89
C GLU A 10 1.95 -6.57 -3.36
N ASN A 11 2.74 -5.67 -2.77
CA ASN A 11 2.82 -5.55 -1.31
C ASN A 11 1.48 -5.13 -0.70
N ILE A 12 0.77 -4.18 -1.31
CA ILE A 12 -0.59 -3.80 -0.85
C ILE A 12 -1.53 -5.02 -0.91
N ARG A 13 -1.56 -5.76 -2.03
CA ARG A 13 -2.40 -6.95 -2.20
C ARG A 13 -2.06 -8.04 -1.19
N SER A 14 -0.78 -8.30 -0.97
CA SER A 14 -0.28 -9.28 0.00
C SER A 14 -0.72 -8.92 1.42
N ARG A 15 -0.53 -7.67 1.84
CA ARG A 15 -0.93 -7.20 3.17
C ARG A 15 -2.44 -7.24 3.38
N LEU A 16 -3.24 -6.88 2.37
CA LEU A 16 -4.70 -7.04 2.41
C LEU A 16 -5.10 -8.50 2.63
N GLY A 17 -4.44 -9.44 1.94
CA GLY A 17 -4.66 -10.88 2.12
C GLY A 17 -4.33 -11.37 3.52
N VAL A 18 -3.19 -10.98 4.07
CA VAL A 18 -2.76 -11.31 5.45
C VAL A 18 -3.75 -10.78 6.48
N LEU A 19 -4.23 -9.55 6.31
CA LEU A 19 -5.18 -8.92 7.22
C LEU A 19 -6.64 -9.31 6.97
N LYS A 20 -6.92 -10.10 5.93
CA LYS A 20 -8.28 -10.40 5.44
C LYS A 20 -9.13 -9.14 5.27
N MET A 21 -8.50 -8.07 4.78
CA MET A 21 -9.10 -6.75 4.63
C MET A 21 -9.43 -6.50 3.17
N SER A 22 -10.58 -5.91 2.89
CA SER A 22 -10.97 -5.46 1.57
C SER A 22 -10.33 -4.11 1.21
N ARG A 23 -10.25 -3.81 -0.09
CA ARG A 23 -9.77 -2.50 -0.58
C ARG A 23 -10.62 -1.32 -0.07
N ARG A 24 -11.92 -1.54 0.16
CA ARG A 24 -12.84 -0.53 0.72
C ARG A 24 -12.52 -0.25 2.19
N GLU A 25 -12.29 -1.30 2.98
CA GLU A 25 -11.91 -1.14 4.38
C GLU A 25 -10.55 -0.45 4.53
N LEU A 26 -9.60 -0.73 3.64
CA LEU A 26 -8.33 0.02 3.60
C LEU A 26 -8.57 1.50 3.33
N ALA A 27 -9.39 1.82 2.33
CA ALA A 27 -9.71 3.20 1.99
C ALA A 27 -10.34 3.96 3.18
N GLU A 28 -11.30 3.33 3.86
CA GLU A 28 -11.95 3.87 5.06
C GLU A 28 -10.96 4.07 6.21
N LYS A 29 -10.11 3.08 6.49
CA LYS A 29 -9.12 3.16 7.58
C LYS A 29 -8.01 4.17 7.30
N ALA A 30 -7.57 4.30 6.06
CA ALA A 30 -6.52 5.21 5.66
C ALA A 30 -7.02 6.62 5.32
N GLY A 31 -8.35 6.85 5.33
CA GLY A 31 -8.94 8.15 4.99
C GLY A 31 -8.70 8.56 3.53
N VAL A 32 -8.62 7.60 2.61
CA VAL A 32 -8.40 7.83 1.17
C VAL A 32 -9.58 7.33 0.34
N SER A 33 -9.64 7.71 -0.93
CA SER A 33 -10.68 7.19 -1.82
C SER A 33 -10.42 5.72 -2.19
N VAL A 34 -11.48 4.93 -2.37
CA VAL A 34 -11.38 3.54 -2.88
C VAL A 34 -10.73 3.51 -4.25
N SER A 35 -10.96 4.52 -5.09
CA SER A 35 -10.32 4.68 -6.39
C SER A 35 -8.80 4.79 -6.26
N THR A 36 -8.30 5.58 -5.31
CA THR A 36 -6.86 5.69 -5.02
C THR A 36 -6.29 4.32 -4.63
N VAL A 37 -6.96 3.59 -3.75
CA VAL A 37 -6.52 2.25 -3.34
C VAL A 37 -6.48 1.29 -4.54
N ASN A 38 -7.48 1.33 -5.41
CA ASN A 38 -7.51 0.47 -6.61
C ASN A 38 -6.35 0.78 -7.57
N LEU A 39 -6.12 2.04 -7.90
CA LEU A 39 -5.01 2.45 -8.77
C LEU A 39 -3.66 2.01 -8.20
N CYS A 40 -3.47 2.17 -6.88
CA CYS A 40 -2.23 1.74 -6.22
C CYS A 40 -2.09 0.20 -6.21
N ALA A 41 -3.15 -0.52 -5.85
CA ALA A 41 -3.15 -1.98 -5.79
C ALA A 41 -3.06 -2.67 -7.17
N ASN A 42 -3.32 -1.94 -8.24
CA ASN A 42 -3.16 -2.38 -9.63
C ASN A 42 -1.84 -1.90 -10.27
N GLY A 43 -1.00 -1.12 -9.56
CA GLY A 43 0.27 -0.61 -10.09
C GLY A 43 0.14 0.58 -11.04
N GLU A 44 -1.05 1.18 -11.14
CA GLU A 44 -1.35 2.27 -12.06
C GLU A 44 -0.92 3.64 -11.50
N GLN A 45 -0.84 3.77 -10.16
CA GLN A 45 -0.52 5.04 -9.51
C GLN A 45 0.32 4.83 -8.24
N ILE A 46 1.27 5.75 -8.01
CA ILE A 46 1.96 5.89 -6.73
C ILE A 46 1.21 6.95 -5.90
N PRO A 47 0.79 6.65 -4.67
CA PRO A 47 0.15 7.63 -3.80
C PRO A 47 1.17 8.69 -3.34
N GLY A 48 0.69 9.89 -3.01
CA GLY A 48 1.50 10.87 -2.30
C GLY A 48 2.00 10.33 -0.95
N ALA A 49 3.08 10.92 -0.42
CA ALA A 49 3.70 10.45 0.82
C ALA A 49 2.74 10.45 2.03
N ASP A 50 1.83 11.42 2.08
CA ASP A 50 0.74 11.51 3.07
C ASP A 50 -0.15 10.25 3.06
N LYS A 51 -0.60 9.87 1.86
CA LYS A 51 -1.50 8.74 1.63
C LYS A 51 -0.76 7.42 1.80
N LEU A 52 0.49 7.34 1.33
CA LEU A 52 1.33 6.17 1.53
C LEU A 52 1.50 5.86 3.02
N PHE A 53 1.76 6.90 3.83
CA PHE A 53 1.89 6.75 5.27
C PHE A 53 0.59 6.25 5.90
N ALA A 54 -0.54 6.91 5.62
CA ALA A 54 -1.85 6.51 6.14
C ALA A 54 -2.25 5.09 5.72
N MET A 55 -1.97 4.71 4.46
CA MET A 55 -2.19 3.35 3.96
C MET A 55 -1.29 2.34 4.68
N SER A 56 -0.03 2.67 4.94
CA SER A 56 0.89 1.77 5.65
C SER A 56 0.46 1.50 7.08
N GLU A 57 -0.01 2.53 7.80
CA GLU A 57 -0.57 2.40 9.16
C GLU A 57 -1.82 1.51 9.15
N ALA A 58 -2.74 1.74 8.22
CA ALA A 58 -3.94 0.92 8.07
C ALA A 58 -3.61 -0.55 7.71
N LEU A 59 -2.54 -0.77 6.95
CA LEU A 59 -2.02 -2.10 6.59
C LEU A 59 -1.08 -2.68 7.65
N GLN A 60 -0.89 -2.01 8.79
CA GLN A 60 -0.05 -2.46 9.91
C GLN A 60 1.41 -2.75 9.48
N CYS A 61 1.95 -1.93 8.60
CA CYS A 61 3.31 -2.05 8.06
C CYS A 61 3.99 -0.68 7.95
N THR A 62 5.24 -0.65 7.54
CA THR A 62 5.93 0.61 7.25
C THR A 62 5.79 0.99 5.77
N PRO A 63 5.93 2.28 5.42
CA PRO A 63 6.01 2.70 4.03
C PRO A 63 7.12 1.99 3.26
N ASN A 64 8.24 1.67 3.92
CA ASN A 64 9.35 0.95 3.31
C ASN A 64 8.97 -0.48 2.92
N ASP A 65 8.15 -1.16 3.74
CA ASP A 65 7.65 -2.49 3.40
C ASP A 65 6.78 -2.43 2.15
N LEU A 66 5.93 -1.39 2.03
CA LEU A 66 5.11 -1.20 0.84
C LEU A 66 5.95 -0.88 -0.40
N LEU A 67 6.97 -0.04 -0.27
CA LEU A 67 7.88 0.32 -1.36
C LEU A 67 8.91 -0.78 -1.70
N GLY A 68 8.93 -1.88 -0.94
CA GLY A 68 9.92 -2.95 -1.11
C GLY A 68 11.35 -2.54 -0.72
N TRP A 69 11.51 -1.45 0.04
CA TRP A 69 12.79 -0.98 0.55
C TRP A 69 13.14 -1.72 1.83
N GLN A 70 13.60 -2.96 1.69
CA GLN A 70 14.08 -3.72 2.83
C GLN A 70 15.40 -3.11 3.33
N LYS A 71 15.53 -2.92 4.65
CA LYS A 71 16.86 -2.78 5.25
C LYS A 71 17.54 -4.14 5.12
N SER A 72 18.54 -4.23 4.25
CA SER A 72 19.56 -5.26 4.40
C SER A 72 20.14 -5.09 5.81
N ALA A 73 19.89 -6.08 6.69
CA ALA A 73 20.63 -6.21 7.94
C ALA A 73 22.08 -6.63 7.63
#